data_AF-A0A7K8CN30-F1
#
_entry.id   AF-A0A7K8CN30-F1
#
_cell.length_a   1.000
_cell.length_b   1.000
_cell.length_c   1.000
_cell.angle_alpha   90.00
_cell.angle_beta   90.00
_cell.angle_gamma   90.00
#
_symmetry.space_group_name_H-M   'P 1'
#
loop_
_entity.id
_entity.type
_entity.pdbx_description
1 polymer ?
#
loop_
_entity_poly.entity_id
_entity_poly.type
_entity_poly.pdbx_seq_one_letter_code
_entity_poly.pdbx_strand_id
1 'polypeptide(L)'
;DLMPGDLIEIQRRGYQHWGLYMGDGYVIHVTAVDENALPLSASSVTILTRKAMVKKELLEKVAGDDDWIVNNKYDWCQIPFPMEEIIQRAERWINRKVSYSLFHHNCEHFVTMLRYGEGVSRQVS
;
A
#
# COMPACT_ATOMS: atom_id res chain seq x y z
N ASP A 1 -1.36 -19.24 -4.00
CA ASP A 1 -2.61 -18.65 -4.50
C ASP A 1 -2.82 -17.28 -3.90
N LEU A 2 -3.39 -16.38 -4.69
CA LEU A 2 -3.66 -15.00 -4.29
C LEU A 2 -5.03 -14.93 -3.61
N MET A 3 -5.07 -14.51 -2.35
CA MET A 3 -6.28 -14.49 -1.53
C MET A 3 -6.63 -13.07 -1.06
N PRO A 4 -7.93 -12.71 -0.99
CA PRO A 4 -8.34 -11.42 -0.42
C PRO A 4 -7.76 -11.22 0.99
N GLY A 5 -7.24 -10.03 1.24
CA GLY A 5 -6.51 -9.69 2.45
C GLY A 5 -4.99 -9.88 2.37
N ASP A 6 -4.47 -10.53 1.32
CA ASP A 6 -3.03 -10.68 1.10
C ASP A 6 -2.35 -9.33 0.88
N LEU A 7 -1.16 -9.19 1.46
CA LEU A 7 -0.27 -8.07 1.20
C LEU A 7 0.53 -8.33 -0.07
N ILE A 8 0.51 -7.36 -0.97
CA ILE A 8 1.21 -7.40 -2.25
C ILE A 8 2.39 -6.46 -2.20
N GLU A 9 3.59 -7.01 -2.40
CA GLU A 9 4.82 -6.26 -2.54
C GLU A 9 5.18 -6.17 -4.03
N ILE A 10 5.16 -4.96 -4.59
CA ILE A 10 5.52 -4.67 -5.97
C ILE A 10 6.95 -4.10 -5.99
N GLN A 11 7.82 -4.74 -6.76
CA GLN A 11 9.25 -4.48 -6.78
C GLN A 11 9.59 -3.37 -7.79
N ARG A 12 9.56 -2.10 -7.35
CA ARG A 12 9.94 -0.96 -8.21
C ARG A 12 11.45 -0.76 -8.20
N ARG A 13 11.97 -0.13 -9.26
CA ARG A 13 13.37 0.31 -9.29
C ARG A 13 13.63 1.38 -8.22
N GLY A 14 14.29 0.96 -7.14
CA GLY A 14 14.71 1.84 -6.05
C GLY A 14 13.72 1.98 -4.89
N TYR A 15 12.57 1.29 -4.92
CA TYR A 15 11.64 1.21 -3.78
C TYR A 15 10.68 0.02 -3.87
N GLN A 16 10.07 -0.35 -2.74
CA GLN A 16 8.95 -1.29 -2.72
C GLN A 16 7.63 -0.53 -2.63
N HIS A 17 6.70 -0.84 -3.51
CA HIS A 17 5.32 -0.36 -3.39
C HIS A 17 4.44 -1.45 -2.78
N TRP A 18 3.49 -1.06 -1.95
CA TRP A 18 2.65 -1.99 -1.21
C TRP A 18 1.17 -1.79 -1.51
N GLY A 19 0.46 -2.90 -1.70
CA GLY A 19 -0.98 -2.97 -1.84
C GLY A 19 -1.57 -4.08 -0.99
N LEU A 20 -2.88 -4.07 -0.81
CA LEU A 20 -3.64 -5.15 -0.19
C LEU A 20 -4.65 -5.69 -1.20
N TYR A 21 -4.64 -7.00 -1.43
CA TYR A 21 -5.50 -7.63 -2.42
C TYR A 21 -6.96 -7.68 -1.92
N MET A 22 -7.87 -7.20 -2.76
CA MET A 22 -9.29 -7.03 -2.43
C MET A 22 -10.17 -8.15 -3.02
N GLY A 23 -9.60 -9.07 -3.79
CA GLY A 23 -10.35 -10.00 -4.64
C GLY A 23 -10.53 -9.47 -6.07
N ASP A 24 -10.91 -10.37 -6.97
CA ASP A 24 -11.27 -10.08 -8.38
C ASP A 24 -10.21 -9.30 -9.17
N GLY A 25 -8.93 -9.50 -8.83
CA GLY A 25 -7.81 -8.81 -9.47
C GLY A 25 -7.57 -7.39 -8.96
N TYR A 26 -8.30 -6.90 -7.96
CA TYR A 26 -8.14 -5.56 -7.41
C TYR A 26 -7.22 -5.51 -6.21
N VAL A 27 -6.51 -4.40 -6.08
CA VAL A 27 -5.76 -4.02 -4.87
C VAL A 27 -6.20 -2.65 -4.38
N ILE A 28 -6.12 -2.46 -3.07
CA ILE A 28 -6.14 -1.13 -2.46
C ILE A 28 -4.70 -0.71 -2.16
N HIS A 29 -4.35 0.54 -2.50
CA HIS A 29 -3.02 1.08 -2.23
C HIS A 29 -3.07 2.60 -2.05
N VAL A 30 -2.02 3.14 -1.44
CA VAL A 30 -1.81 4.59 -1.35
C VAL A 30 -1.02 5.05 -2.57
N THR A 31 -1.50 6.06 -3.29
CA THR A 31 -0.78 6.66 -4.43
C THR A 31 -0.83 8.18 -4.36
N ALA A 32 0.07 8.85 -5.08
CA ALA A 32 0.03 10.30 -5.21
C ALA A 32 -1.24 10.75 -5.95
N VAL A 33 -1.81 11.89 -5.57
CA VAL A 33 -2.98 12.48 -6.26
C VAL A 33 -2.62 12.96 -7.67
N ASP A 34 -1.34 13.19 -7.95
CA ASP A 34 -0.84 13.71 -9.23
C ASP A 34 0.11 12.70 -9.88
N GLU A 35 -0.45 11.76 -10.65
CA GLU A 35 0.32 10.76 -11.42
C GLU A 35 0.94 11.35 -12.71
N ASN A 36 0.69 12.63 -13.01
CA ASN A 36 1.30 13.37 -14.12
C ASN A 36 2.60 14.11 -13.74
N ALA A 37 3.02 14.08 -12.47
CA ALA A 37 4.28 14.65 -12.05
C ALA A 37 5.42 13.61 -12.21
N LEU A 38 6.26 13.82 -13.22
CA LEU A 38 7.47 13.06 -13.56
C LEU A 38 8.26 12.54 -12.33
N PRO A 39 8.96 11.40 -12.45
CA PRO A 39 9.88 10.94 -11.41
C PRO A 39 11.08 11.89 -11.38
N LEU A 40 11.01 12.92 -10.53
CA LEU A 40 12.13 13.82 -10.33
C LEU A 40 13.20 13.09 -9.52
N SER A 41 14.38 13.02 -10.15
CA SER A 41 15.67 12.56 -9.65
C SER A 41 15.89 12.86 -8.16
N ALA A 42 16.62 11.94 -7.50
CA ALA A 42 16.87 11.85 -6.05
C ALA A 42 17.63 13.05 -5.41
N SER A 43 17.65 14.22 -6.03
CA SER A 43 18.53 15.34 -5.67
C SER A 43 17.80 16.64 -5.31
N SER A 44 16.46 16.67 -5.32
CA SER A 44 15.71 17.88 -4.97
C SER A 44 14.78 17.62 -3.79
N VAL A 45 15.36 17.76 -2.60
CA VAL A 45 14.67 17.90 -1.32
C VAL A 45 13.89 19.21 -1.32
N THR A 46 12.80 19.26 -2.07
CA THR A 46 11.74 20.23 -1.83
C THR A 46 10.57 19.45 -1.27
N ILE A 47 10.35 19.69 0.02
CA ILE A 47 9.28 19.19 0.88
C ILE A 47 7.93 19.59 0.25
N LEU A 48 7.52 18.91 -0.81
CA LEU A 48 6.16 18.94 -1.30
C LEU A 48 5.42 17.92 -0.45
N THR A 49 4.57 18.41 0.44
CA THR A 49 3.47 17.66 1.04
C THR A 49 2.59 17.14 -0.09
N ARG A 50 3.03 16.06 -0.74
CA ARG A 50 2.30 15.40 -1.82
C ARG A 50 1.04 14.83 -1.18
N LYS A 51 -0.11 15.39 -1.54
CA LYS A 51 -1.41 14.82 -1.16
C LYS A 51 -1.44 13.42 -1.77
N ALA A 52 -1.64 12.41 -0.93
CA ALA A 52 -1.82 11.05 -1.37
C ALA A 52 -3.29 10.66 -1.23
N MET A 53 -3.72 9.66 -1.98
CA MET A 53 -5.07 9.14 -1.97
C MET A 53 -5.01 7.62 -1.97
N VAL A 54 -5.95 7.03 -1.24
CA VAL A 54 -6.15 5.59 -1.28
C VAL A 54 -7.03 5.26 -2.49
N LYS A 55 -6.53 4.43 -3.40
CA LYS A 55 -7.25 3.98 -4.58
C LYS A 55 -7.47 2.48 -4.55
N LYS A 56 -8.56 2.03 -5.18
CA LYS A 56 -8.81 0.63 -5.55
C LYS A 56 -8.62 0.51 -7.05
N GLU A 57 -7.62 -0.26 -7.49
CA GLU A 57 -7.26 -0.41 -8.90
C GLU A 57 -6.89 -1.86 -9.20
N LEU A 58 -6.85 -2.24 -10.49
CA LEU A 58 -6.41 -3.56 -10.90
C LEU A 58 -4.94 -3.76 -10.55
N LEU A 59 -4.60 -4.92 -9.98
CA LEU A 59 -3.22 -5.29 -9.66
C LEU A 59 -2.32 -5.17 -10.89
N GLU A 60 -2.77 -5.63 -12.04
CA GLU A 60 -2.02 -5.52 -13.30
C GLU A 60 -1.73 -4.07 -13.68
N LYS A 61 -2.70 -3.17 -13.50
CA LYS A 61 -2.51 -1.73 -13.75
C LYS A 61 -1.54 -1.11 -12.76
N VAL A 62 -1.65 -1.48 -11.48
CA VAL A 62 -0.78 -0.97 -10.42
C VAL A 62 0.63 -1.50 -10.62
N ALA A 63 0.84 -2.79 -10.87
CA ALA A 63 2.16 -3.38 -11.09
C ALA A 63 2.80 -2.88 -12.40
N GLY A 64 2.05 -2.81 -13.50
CA GLY A 64 2.62 -2.52 -14.81
C GLY A 64 3.62 -3.61 -15.22
N ASP A 65 4.82 -3.21 -15.60
CA ASP A 65 5.91 -4.12 -15.99
C ASP A 65 6.76 -4.62 -14.79
N ASP A 66 6.45 -4.18 -13.56
CA ASP A 66 7.20 -4.57 -12.37
C ASP A 66 6.68 -5.88 -11.76
N ASP A 67 7.61 -6.71 -11.29
CA ASP A 67 7.30 -7.96 -10.59
C ASP A 67 6.62 -7.71 -9.25
N TRP A 68 5.79 -8.65 -8.82
CA TRP A 68 5.13 -8.60 -7.52
C TRP A 68 5.05 -9.97 -6.86
N ILE A 69 5.02 -9.96 -5.53
CA ILE A 69 4.89 -11.16 -4.70
C ILE A 69 3.80 -10.95 -3.64
N VAL A 70 3.19 -12.06 -3.22
CA VAL A 70 2.42 -12.09 -1.97
C VAL A 70 3.42 -12.13 -0.81
N ASN A 71 3.41 -11.11 0.04
CA ASN A 71 4.28 -11.02 1.20
C ASN A 71 3.51 -10.60 2.45
N ASN A 72 2.85 -11.57 3.10
CA ASN A 72 2.22 -11.38 4.41
C ASN A 72 3.26 -11.30 5.53
N LYS A 73 4.04 -10.21 5.49
CA LYS A 73 5.33 -9.98 6.16
C LYS A 73 5.36 -10.30 7.66
N TYR A 74 4.22 -10.20 8.35
CA TYR A 74 4.13 -10.33 9.81
C TYR A 74 3.29 -11.52 10.29
N ASP A 75 2.78 -12.38 9.40
CA ASP A 75 1.99 -13.56 9.79
C ASP A 75 2.74 -14.52 10.73
N TRP A 76 4.08 -14.48 10.75
CA TRP A 76 4.90 -15.29 11.65
C TRP A 76 4.86 -14.84 13.12
N CYS A 77 4.44 -13.59 13.41
CA CYS A 77 4.38 -13.03 14.77
C CYS A 77 3.09 -12.27 15.08
N GLN A 78 2.21 -12.07 14.10
CA GLN A 78 0.96 -11.34 14.23
C GLN A 78 -0.16 -12.17 13.64
N ILE A 79 -1.28 -12.21 14.36
CA ILE A 79 -2.50 -12.83 13.86
C ILE A 79 -3.22 -11.79 12.99
N PRO A 80 -3.43 -12.05 11.69
CA PRO A 80 -4.22 -11.14 10.86
C PRO A 80 -5.69 -11.14 11.32
N PHE A 81 -6.40 -10.05 11.05
CA PHE A 81 -7.86 -10.04 11.19
C PHE A 81 -8.49 -11.08 10.26
N PRO A 82 -9.74 -11.53 10.54
CA PRO A 82 -10.51 -12.30 9.57
C PRO A 82 -10.58 -11.59 8.22
N MET A 83 -10.55 -12.36 7.13
CA MET A 83 -10.56 -11.82 5.76
C MET A 83 -11.65 -10.75 5.57
N GLU A 84 -12.87 -11.03 6.00
CA GLU A 84 -14.01 -10.13 5.86
C GLU A 84 -13.80 -8.81 6.59
N GLU A 85 -13.15 -8.83 7.77
CA GLU A 85 -12.81 -7.62 8.50
C GLU A 85 -11.73 -6.81 7.76
N ILE A 86 -10.70 -7.47 7.24
CA ILE A 86 -9.64 -6.80 6.46
C ILE A 86 -10.26 -6.06 5.27
N ILE A 87 -11.13 -6.73 4.51
CA ILE A 87 -11.80 -6.15 3.34
C ILE A 87 -12.70 -4.98 3.76
N GLN A 88 -13.53 -5.15 4.80
CA GLN A 88 -14.39 -4.07 5.31
C GLN A 88 -13.59 -2.85 5.79
N ARG A 89 -12.45 -3.08 6.45
CA ARG A 89 -11.54 -2.00 6.87
C ARG A 89 -10.99 -1.28 5.65
N ALA A 90 -10.51 -2.02 4.65
CA ALA A 90 -9.94 -1.47 3.43
C ALA A 90 -10.95 -0.61 2.66
N GLU A 91 -12.19 -1.09 2.48
CA GLU A 91 -13.24 -0.38 1.75
C GLU A 91 -13.54 1.01 2.32
N ARG A 92 -13.48 1.17 3.64
CA ARG A 92 -13.70 2.46 4.31
C ARG A 92 -12.70 3.54 3.89
N TRP A 93 -11.53 3.16 3.39
CA TRP A 93 -10.47 4.07 3.00
C TRP A 93 -10.50 4.49 1.53
N ILE A 94 -11.26 3.79 0.68
CA ILE A 94 -11.30 4.07 -0.76
C ILE A 94 -11.66 5.54 -1.02
N ASN A 95 -10.91 6.20 -1.91
CA ASN A 95 -11.03 7.60 -2.30
C ASN A 95 -10.76 8.63 -1.18
N ARG A 96 -10.24 8.21 -0.02
CA ARG A 96 -9.82 9.14 1.02
C ARG A 96 -8.45 9.72 0.73
N LYS A 97 -8.32 11.03 0.97
CA LYS A 97 -7.03 11.73 0.96
C LYS A 97 -6.31 11.45 2.28
N VAL A 98 -5.02 11.14 2.19
CA VAL A 98 -4.14 10.92 3.33
C VAL A 98 -2.94 11.88 3.23
N SER A 99 -2.63 12.55 4.34
CA SER A 99 -1.49 13.46 4.46
C SER A 99 -0.24 12.65 4.75
N TYR A 100 0.53 12.28 3.73
CA TYR A 100 1.49 11.18 3.86
C TYR A 100 2.90 11.53 3.37
N SER A 101 3.90 11.36 4.23
CA SER A 101 5.34 11.54 3.94
C SER A 101 5.93 10.33 3.18
N LEU A 102 5.80 10.36 1.86
CA LEU A 102 6.62 9.67 0.84
C LEU A 102 6.94 8.15 1.04
N PHE A 103 5.88 7.37 0.88
CA PHE A 103 5.78 6.15 0.06
C PHE A 103 6.45 4.82 0.48
N HIS A 104 7.59 4.76 1.17
CA HIS A 104 8.13 3.44 1.56
C HIS A 104 7.44 2.88 2.81
N HIS A 105 7.73 3.47 3.97
CA HIS A 105 7.12 3.05 5.24
C HIS A 105 5.62 3.22 5.23
N ASN A 106 5.13 4.19 4.46
CA ASN A 106 3.75 4.61 4.46
C ASN A 106 2.80 3.61 3.76
N CYS A 107 3.12 3.18 2.53
CA CYS A 107 2.28 2.21 1.85
C CYS A 107 2.27 0.87 2.61
N GLU A 108 3.44 0.45 3.10
CA GLU A 108 3.59 -0.75 3.95
C GLU A 108 2.79 -0.60 5.24
N HIS A 109 2.93 0.52 5.95
CA HIS A 109 2.21 0.84 7.18
C HIS A 109 0.71 0.76 6.96
N PHE A 110 0.22 1.39 5.90
CA PHE A 110 -1.20 1.44 5.59
C PHE A 110 -1.79 0.04 5.43
N VAL A 111 -1.18 -0.81 4.59
CA VAL A 111 -1.69 -2.16 4.34
C VAL A 111 -1.50 -3.09 5.55
N THR A 112 -0.44 -2.88 6.33
CA THR A 112 -0.21 -3.58 7.61
C THR A 112 -1.26 -3.20 8.65
N MET A 113 -1.62 -1.91 8.75
CA MET A 113 -2.69 -1.43 9.63
C MET A 113 -4.06 -2.01 9.23
N LEU A 114 -4.30 -2.22 7.94
CA LEU A 114 -5.52 -2.89 7.46
C LEU A 114 -5.56 -4.37 7.84
N ARG A 115 -4.45 -5.10 7.67
CA ARG A 115 -4.36 -6.55 7.93
C ARG A 115 -4.27 -6.92 9.41
N TYR A 116 -3.51 -6.17 10.21
CA TYR A 116 -3.18 -6.54 11.60
C TYR A 116 -3.58 -5.49 12.65
N GLY A 117 -3.94 -4.27 12.25
CA GLY A 117 -4.40 -3.20 13.16
C GLY A 117 -3.33 -2.17 13.54
N GLU A 118 -3.75 -1.16 14.31
CA GLU A 118 -2.87 -0.09 14.81
C GLU A 118 -2.00 -0.61 15.96
N GLY A 119 -0.70 -0.79 15.70
CA GLY A 119 0.27 -1.32 16.67
C GLY A 119 1.41 -2.13 16.04
N VAL A 120 1.23 -2.57 14.79
CA VAL A 120 2.23 -3.42 14.09
C VAL A 120 3.23 -2.61 13.28
N SER A 121 2.87 -1.39 12.87
CA SER A 121 3.82 -0.52 12.19
C SER A 121 4.67 0.24 13.19
N ARG A 122 5.73 -0.40 13.68
CA ARG A 122 6.83 0.29 14.35
C ARG A 122 7.59 1.15 13.34
N GLN A 123 7.03 2.30 13.01
CA GLN A 123 7.86 3.46 12.74
C GLN A 123 8.16 4.06 14.12
N VAL A 124 9.40 3.83 14.55
CA VAL A 124 9.98 4.44 15.74
C VAL A 124 9.80 5.96 15.62
N SER A 125 9.45 6.61 16.73
CA SER A 125 9.50 8.09 16.87
C SER A 125 10.85 8.64 16.44
#